data_AF-A0A497QB17-F1
#
_entry.id   AF-A0A497QB17-F1
#
_cell.length_a   1.000
_cell.length_b   1.000
_cell.length_c   1.000
_cell.angle_alpha   90.00
_cell.angle_beta   90.00
_cell.angle_gamma   90.00
#
_symmetry.space_group_name_H-M   'P 1'
#
loop_
_entity.id
_entity.type
_entity.pdbx_description
1 polymer ?
#
loop_
_entity_poly.entity_id
_entity_poly.type
_entity_poly.pdbx_seq_one_letter_code
_entity_poly.pdbx_strand_id
1 'polypeptide(L)'
;MFFTERRLVWAVRREKLVRDRIPDIIRENGESPTVRSATEKEMDLLLREKLVEESSEYLSSGSIEEIADVLEVVHEILSRRGVSFEDVERIRLEKKRHRGGFEKGLVLLMDE
;
A
#
# COMPACT_ATOMS: atom_id res chain seq x y z
N MET A 1 24.32 4.22 -23.03
CA MET A 1 24.64 2.79 -23.26
C MET A 1 24.58 2.11 -21.89
N PHE A 2 23.55 1.29 -21.66
CA PHE A 2 23.19 0.53 -20.44
C PHE A 2 22.93 1.39 -19.18
N PHE A 3 21.69 1.69 -18.80
CA PHE A 3 20.80 0.73 -18.11
C PHE A 3 19.36 0.78 -18.66
N THR A 4 19.10 -0.06 -19.64
CA THR A 4 17.78 -0.65 -19.91
C THR A 4 17.44 -1.68 -18.82
N GLU A 5 16.14 -1.88 -18.56
CA GLU A 5 15.52 -2.91 -17.67
C GLU A 5 15.20 -2.50 -16.20
N ARG A 6 14.21 -1.63 -16.02
CA ARG A 6 13.20 -1.79 -14.94
C ARG A 6 11.75 -1.69 -15.46
N ARG A 7 11.55 -2.07 -16.72
CA ARG A 7 10.28 -2.63 -17.18
C ARG A 7 10.41 -4.12 -16.90
N LEU A 8 9.87 -4.62 -15.77
CA LEU A 8 9.54 -6.05 -15.50
C LEU A 8 9.37 -6.26 -13.98
N VAL A 9 8.23 -5.85 -13.42
CA VAL A 9 7.58 -6.55 -12.27
C VAL A 9 6.05 -6.35 -12.33
N TRP A 10 5.56 -5.28 -12.96
CA TRP A 10 4.12 -4.93 -13.00
C TRP A 10 3.25 -5.73 -13.97
N ALA A 11 3.78 -6.81 -14.56
CA ALA A 11 2.98 -7.78 -15.29
C ALA A 11 3.24 -9.15 -14.66
N VAL A 12 2.18 -9.95 -14.51
CA VAL A 12 2.16 -11.34 -13.97
C VAL A 12 1.63 -11.48 -12.52
N ARG A 13 0.54 -10.79 -12.17
CA ARG A 13 -0.43 -11.39 -11.23
C ARG A 13 -1.87 -11.10 -11.70
N ARG A 14 -2.67 -12.16 -11.90
CA ARG A 14 -4.11 -12.07 -12.24
C ARG A 14 -4.99 -12.05 -10.98
N GLU A 15 -4.42 -11.63 -9.86
CA GLU A 15 -5.09 -11.61 -8.57
C GLU A 15 -4.56 -10.42 -7.77
N LYS A 16 -5.45 -9.85 -6.96
CA LYS A 16 -5.15 -8.79 -6.02
C LYS A 16 -5.91 -9.02 -4.73
N LEU A 17 -5.36 -8.52 -3.63
CA LEU A 17 -6.06 -8.51 -2.36
C LEU A 17 -7.21 -7.49 -2.44
N VAL A 18 -8.41 -7.89 -2.04
CA VAL A 18 -9.57 -7.01 -1.98
C VAL A 18 -10.14 -7.02 -0.56
N ARG A 19 -10.84 -5.95 -0.18
CA ARG A 19 -11.57 -5.90 1.09
C ARG A 19 -12.68 -6.97 1.10
N ASP A 20 -13.02 -7.47 2.28
CA ASP A 20 -13.91 -8.62 2.46
C ASP A 20 -15.27 -8.48 1.78
N ARG A 21 -15.82 -7.26 1.72
CA ARG A 21 -17.14 -6.99 1.12
C ARG A 21 -17.11 -6.74 -0.39
N ILE A 22 -15.93 -6.60 -1.01
CA ILE A 22 -15.83 -6.34 -2.46
C ILE A 22 -16.47 -7.45 -3.29
N PRO A 23 -16.28 -8.76 -3.00
CA PRO A 23 -16.95 -9.81 -3.75
C PRO A 23 -18.48 -9.73 -3.68
N ASP A 24 -19.05 -9.31 -2.55
CA ASP A 24 -20.49 -9.17 -2.39
C ASP A 24 -21.03 -7.96 -3.17
N ILE A 25 -20.33 -6.82 -3.10
CA ILE A 25 -20.66 -5.62 -3.88
C ILE A 25 -20.66 -5.93 -5.39
N ILE A 26 -19.67 -6.70 -5.88
CA ILE A 26 -19.61 -7.11 -7.29
C ILE A 26 -20.82 -7.98 -7.65
N ARG A 27 -21.24 -8.90 -6.77
CA ARG A 27 -22.44 -9.73 -6.99
C ARG A 27 -23.73 -8.92 -7.00
N GLU A 28 -23.85 -7.94 -6.11
CA GLU A 28 -24.99 -7.01 -6.06
C GLU A 28 -25.12 -6.19 -7.34
N ASN A 29 -24.00 -5.89 -8.00
CA ASN A 29 -23.97 -5.23 -9.31
C ASN A 29 -24.28 -6.17 -10.50
N GLY A 30 -24.65 -7.43 -10.24
CA GLY A 30 -25.01 -8.42 -11.27
C GLY A 30 -23.83 -9.14 -11.91
N GLU A 31 -22.61 -8.96 -11.38
CA GLU A 31 -21.40 -9.62 -11.85
C GLU A 31 -21.08 -10.88 -11.02
N SER A 32 -20.14 -11.72 -11.48
CA SER A 32 -19.78 -12.98 -10.82
C SER A 32 -18.28 -13.06 -10.56
N PRO A 33 -17.79 -12.61 -9.39
CA PRO A 33 -16.36 -12.58 -9.09
C PRO A 33 -15.85 -13.99 -8.73
N THR A 34 -14.67 -14.35 -9.26
CA THR A 34 -13.92 -15.52 -8.78
C THR A 34 -13.02 -15.10 -7.63
N VAL A 35 -13.16 -15.72 -6.47
CA VAL A 35 -12.38 -15.40 -5.27
C VAL A 35 -11.75 -16.64 -4.67
N ARG A 36 -10.60 -16.46 -4.01
CA ARG A 36 -9.95 -17.45 -3.15
C ARG A 36 -9.47 -16.76 -1.88
N SER A 37 -9.37 -17.51 -0.80
CA SER A 37 -8.69 -17.03 0.41
C SER A 37 -7.18 -17.16 0.25
N ALA A 38 -6.45 -16.15 0.72
CA ALA A 38 -5.01 -16.22 0.82
C ALA A 38 -4.59 -17.07 2.04
N THR A 39 -3.47 -17.78 1.90
CA THR A 39 -2.82 -18.44 3.04
C THR A 39 -2.09 -17.42 3.91
N GLU A 40 -1.81 -17.78 5.17
CA GLU A 40 -1.02 -16.95 6.09
C GLU A 40 0.32 -16.48 5.49
N LYS A 41 0.98 -17.35 4.71
CA LYS A 41 2.25 -17.02 4.04
C LYS A 41 2.07 -16.03 2.89
N GLU A 42 0.95 -16.10 2.18
CA GLU A 42 0.65 -15.18 1.08
C GLU A 42 0.23 -13.79 1.58
N MET A 43 -0.39 -13.70 2.76
CA MET A 43 -0.91 -12.44 3.28
C MET A 43 0.14 -11.33 3.43
N ASP A 44 1.34 -11.62 3.98
CA ASP A 44 2.38 -10.58 4.09
C ASP A 44 2.85 -10.08 2.71
N LEU A 45 2.91 -10.96 1.71
CA LEU A 45 3.26 -10.58 0.35
C LEU A 45 2.14 -9.75 -0.31
N LEU A 46 0.90 -10.22 -0.23
CA LEU A 46 -0.26 -9.57 -0.81
C LEU A 46 -0.53 -8.18 -0.20
N LEU A 47 -0.34 -8.01 1.11
CA LEU A 47 -0.48 -6.71 1.76
C LEU A 47 0.62 -5.72 1.32
N ARG A 48 1.86 -6.19 1.14
CA ARG A 48 2.94 -5.34 0.61
C ARG A 48 2.65 -4.91 -0.82
N GLU A 49 2.16 -5.83 -1.66
CA GLU A 49 1.74 -5.50 -3.02
C GLU A 49 0.57 -4.52 -3.01
N LYS A 50 -0.43 -4.75 -2.17
CA LYS A 50 -1.58 -3.85 -2.02
C LYS A 50 -1.15 -2.45 -1.58
N LEU A 51 -0.19 -2.34 -0.65
CA LEU A 51 0.36 -1.05 -0.24
C LEU A 51 0.96 -0.27 -1.41
N VAL A 52 1.64 -0.96 -2.33
CA VAL A 52 2.20 -0.30 -3.53
C VAL A 52 1.12 -0.01 -4.57
N GLU A 53 0.11 -0.87 -4.72
CA GLU A 53 -1.09 -0.61 -5.55
C GLU A 53 -1.74 0.71 -5.14
N GLU A 54 -2.20 0.85 -3.89
CA GLU A 54 -2.93 2.06 -3.45
C GLU A 54 -2.03 3.31 -3.47
N SER A 55 -0.74 3.15 -3.15
CA SER A 55 0.21 4.26 -3.27
C SER A 55 0.38 4.71 -4.72
N SER A 56 0.34 3.78 -5.67
CA SER A 56 0.42 4.08 -7.11
C SER A 56 -0.88 4.71 -7.61
N GLU A 57 -2.02 4.26 -7.09
CA GLU A 57 -3.32 4.86 -7.37
C GLU A 57 -3.38 6.29 -6.86
N TYR A 58 -2.87 6.58 -5.65
CA TYR A 58 -2.69 7.95 -5.15
C TYR A 58 -1.76 8.79 -6.04
N LEU A 59 -0.63 8.25 -6.50
CA LEU A 59 0.27 8.96 -7.41
C LEU A 59 -0.41 9.33 -8.74
N SER A 60 -1.35 8.50 -9.20
CA SER A 60 -2.10 8.71 -10.44
C SER A 60 -3.28 9.67 -10.26
N SER A 61 -4.05 9.53 -9.18
CA SER A 61 -5.32 10.24 -8.97
C SER A 61 -5.19 11.49 -8.10
N GLY A 62 -4.26 11.50 -7.16
CA GLY A 62 -4.18 12.49 -6.08
C GLY A 62 -5.34 12.45 -5.08
N SER A 63 -6.18 11.40 -5.11
CA SER A 63 -7.39 11.32 -4.29
C SER A 63 -7.09 11.01 -2.82
N ILE A 64 -7.84 11.65 -1.92
CA ILE A 64 -7.77 11.37 -0.47
C ILE A 64 -8.30 9.96 -0.15
N GLU A 65 -9.18 9.41 -1.00
CA GLU A 65 -9.70 8.04 -0.85
C GLU A 65 -8.55 7.02 -0.90
N GLU A 66 -7.60 7.19 -1.82
CA GLU A 66 -6.43 6.30 -1.92
C GLU A 66 -5.52 6.40 -0.70
N ILE A 67 -5.46 7.56 -0.03
CA ILE A 67 -4.75 7.70 1.25
C ILE A 67 -5.46 6.88 2.33
N ALA A 68 -6.79 6.85 2.35
CA ALA A 68 -7.55 6.03 3.28
C ALA A 68 -7.34 4.54 3.00
N ASP A 69 -7.22 4.13 1.74
CA ASP A 69 -6.88 2.76 1.37
C ASP A 69 -5.45 2.37 1.79
N VAL A 70 -4.47 3.27 1.62
CA VAL A 70 -3.11 3.08 2.17
C VAL A 70 -3.16 2.88 3.69
N LEU A 71 -3.95 3.68 4.42
CA LEU A 71 -4.08 3.55 5.87
C LEU A 71 -4.71 2.21 6.28
N GLU A 72 -5.73 1.74 5.57
CA GLU A 72 -6.34 0.43 5.82
C GLU A 72 -5.31 -0.70 5.68
N VAL A 73 -4.51 -0.66 4.61
CA VAL A 73 -3.43 -1.64 4.40
C VAL A 73 -2.39 -1.58 5.52
N VAL A 74 -2.01 -0.38 5.97
CA VAL A 74 -1.10 -0.21 7.11
C VAL A 74 -1.69 -0.82 8.38
N HIS A 75 -2.96 -0.55 8.69
CA HIS A 75 -3.62 -1.13 9.86
C HIS A 75 -3.61 -2.66 9.85
N GLU A 76 -3.92 -3.29 8.71
CA GLU A 76 -3.88 -4.75 8.60
C GLU A 76 -2.45 -5.30 8.74
N ILE A 77 -1.43 -4.66 8.13
CA ILE A 77 -0.02 -5.06 8.31
C ILE A 77 0.39 -5.02 9.78
N LEU A 78 -0.02 -3.98 10.52
CA LEU A 78 0.33 -3.82 11.94
C LEU A 78 -0.38 -4.84 12.82
N SER A 79 -1.67 -5.06 12.59
CA SER A 79 -2.49 -6.07 13.26
C SER A 79 -1.82 -7.46 13.18
N ARG A 80 -1.42 -7.87 11.96
CA ARG A 80 -0.76 -9.17 11.74
C ARG A 80 0.62 -9.29 12.38
N ARG A 81 1.28 -8.16 12.65
CA ARG A 81 2.61 -8.12 13.31
C ARG A 81 2.49 -7.95 14.82
N GLY A 82 1.29 -7.80 15.37
CA GLY A 82 1.08 -7.51 16.79
C GLY A 82 1.66 -6.15 17.20
N VAL A 83 1.69 -5.18 16.27
CA VAL A 83 2.16 -3.81 16.52
C VAL A 83 0.95 -2.89 16.56
N SER A 84 0.90 -1.98 17.54
CA SER A 84 -0.19 -1.01 17.61
C SER A 84 0.04 0.17 16.66
N PHE A 85 -1.03 0.84 16.24
CA PHE A 85 -0.88 2.05 15.43
C PHE A 85 -0.22 3.18 16.23
N GLU A 86 -0.46 3.21 17.55
CA GLU A 86 0.15 4.13 18.51
C GLU A 86 1.68 3.97 18.55
N ASP A 87 2.19 2.74 18.43
CA ASP A 87 3.64 2.50 18.36
C ASP A 87 4.25 3.10 17.10
N VAL A 88 3.59 2.97 15.96
CA VAL A 88 4.02 3.58 14.70
C VAL A 88 3.97 5.10 14.78
N GLU A 89 2.90 5.64 15.35
CA GLU A 89 2.74 7.07 15.54
C GLU A 89 3.81 7.66 16.46
N ARG A 90 4.15 6.95 17.55
CA ARG A 90 5.28 7.30 18.42
C ARG A 90 6.61 7.34 17.66
N ILE A 91 6.89 6.33 16.83
CA ILE A 91 8.09 6.30 15.98
C ILE A 91 8.09 7.47 14.98
N ARG A 92 6.94 7.77 14.37
CA ARG A 92 6.79 8.89 13.41
C ARG A 92 7.06 10.24 14.10
N LEU A 93 6.49 10.46 15.28
CA LEU A 93 6.67 11.68 16.08
C LEU A 93 8.12 11.83 16.56
N GLU A 94 8.77 10.74 16.97
CA GLU A 94 10.18 10.74 17.32
C GLU A 94 11.04 11.15 16.10
N LYS A 95 10.82 10.54 14.94
CA LYS A 95 11.49 10.94 13.69
C LYS A 95 11.25 12.41 13.36
N LYS A 96 10.00 12.89 13.48
CA LYS A 96 9.65 14.30 13.24
C LYS A 96 10.39 15.24 14.20
N ARG A 97 10.49 14.87 15.48
CA ARG A 97 11.24 15.65 16.48
C ARG A 97 12.74 15.71 16.17
N HIS A 98 13.34 14.59 15.78
CA HIS A 98 14.79 14.50 15.54
C HIS A 98 15.23 14.99 14.15
N ARG A 99 14.38 14.86 13.13
CA ARG A 99 14.73 15.10 11.72
C ARG A 99 13.93 16.24 11.07
N GLY A 100 12.92 16.76 11.77
CA GLY A 100 11.91 17.66 11.19
C GLY A 100 10.84 16.91 10.41
N GLY A 101 9.83 17.65 9.95
CA GLY A 101 8.88 17.19 8.95
C GLY A 101 9.20 17.79 7.57
N PHE A 102 8.20 17.80 6.69
CA PHE A 102 8.32 18.30 5.32
C PHE A 102 7.92 19.78 5.18
N GLU A 103 7.70 20.50 6.28
CA GLU A 103 7.17 21.89 6.27
C GLU A 103 8.06 22.89 5.53
N LYS A 104 9.37 22.61 5.45
CA LYS A 104 10.34 23.46 4.75
C LYS A 104 10.42 23.18 3.24
N GLY A 105 9.83 22.08 2.75
CA GLY A 105 9.85 21.72 1.31
C GLY A 105 11.26 21.52 0.73
N LEU A 106 12.21 21.02 1.51
CA LEU A 106 13.60 20.83 1.07
C LEU A 106 13.73 19.61 0.14
N VAL A 107 14.44 19.77 -0.97
CA VAL A 107 14.80 18.70 -1.91
C VAL A 107 16.32 18.55 -1.95
N LEU A 108 16.82 17.34 -1.70
CA LEU A 108 18.24 17.03 -1.80
C LEU A 108 18.59 16.70 -3.25
N LEU A 109 19.51 17.46 -3.84
CA LEU A 109 20.08 17.16 -5.16
C LEU A 109 21.22 16.15 -4.98
N MET A 110 21.22 15.10 -5.79
CA MET A 110 22.31 14.13 -5.85
C MET A 110 23.00 14.28 -7.21
N ASP A 111 24.33 14.38 -7.22
CA ASP A 111 25.11 14.38 -8.47
C ASP A 111 24.99 12.99 -9.14
N GLU A 112 24.94 12.97 -10.48
CA GLU A 112 24.85 11.74 -11.31
C GLU A 112 26.10 10.86 -11.26
#